data_AF-A0A2V5T5I1-F1
#
_entry.id   AF-A0A2V5T5I1-F1
#
_cell.length_a   1.000
_cell.length_b   1.000
_cell.length_c   1.000
_cell.angle_alpha   90.00
_cell.angle_beta   90.00
_cell.angle_gamma   90.00
#
_symmetry.space_group_name_H-M   'P 1'
#
loop_
_entity.id
_entity.type
_entity.pdbx_description
1 polymer ?
#
loop_
_entity_poly.entity_id
_entity_poly.type
_entity_poly.pdbx_seq_one_letter_code
_entity_poly.pdbx_strand_id
1 'polypeptide(L)'
;LVILIVAHLRKRGRALRNIGVAVAIVGLAFQATGIVMRCMIAGRPPVTNMYESIIWVSFAVLFFGMIFFARYRAPVYLLAALPVTLIALLLVHQMPIAMPSSIDPLVPVLRDNFWLTIHVLTITLSYAAFALAMGFGHILLWRYARNPAAASADAPMHFWLYRVLQLGVLLLAAGTILGGVWANYSWGRFWGWDPKETWALIALLCYILTLHGRLAGWWTEFGLVVASVVCFLAVLMAWYGVNFVLGKGLHSYGFGIGGETYVATFVIADLLFVVFAIWRYRASKRAVSVPPLRRMQKSVASEARRRPTVWVEVSG
;
A
#
# COMPACT_ATOMS: atom_id res chain seq x y z
N LEU A 1 -9.23 -14.78 3.16
CA LEU A 1 -8.39 -14.56 1.95
C LEU A 1 -8.58 -15.64 0.89
N VAL A 2 -8.23 -16.91 1.16
CA VAL A 2 -8.27 -18.02 0.18
C VAL A 2 -9.61 -18.14 -0.56
N ILE A 3 -10.73 -18.13 0.18
CA ILE A 3 -12.08 -18.23 -0.40
C ILE A 3 -12.35 -17.12 -1.43
N LEU A 4 -11.95 -15.89 -1.14
CA LEU A 4 -12.13 -14.75 -2.05
C LEU A 4 -11.24 -14.83 -3.28
N ILE A 5 -10.00 -15.34 -3.14
CA ILE A 5 -9.12 -15.59 -4.29
C ILE A 5 -9.76 -16.64 -5.20
N VAL A 6 -10.22 -17.77 -4.64
CA VAL A 6 -10.89 -18.83 -5.40
C VAL A 6 -12.16 -18.30 -6.08
N ALA A 7 -12.96 -17.51 -5.37
CA ALA A 7 -14.16 -16.88 -5.94
C ALA A 7 -13.83 -15.93 -7.11
N HIS A 8 -12.74 -15.16 -6.99
CA HIS A 8 -12.28 -14.25 -8.04
C HIS A 8 -11.78 -15.00 -9.29
N LEU A 9 -11.01 -16.07 -9.10
CA LEU A 9 -10.47 -16.89 -10.19
C LEU A 9 -11.57 -17.68 -10.94
N ARG A 10 -12.56 -18.20 -10.22
CA ARG A 10 -13.64 -19.01 -10.81
C ARG A 10 -14.73 -18.21 -11.54
N LYS A 11 -14.66 -16.87 -11.57
CA LYS A 11 -15.56 -15.91 -12.27
C LYS A 11 -17.09 -16.02 -12.02
N ARG A 12 -17.60 -17.07 -11.36
CA ARG A 12 -19.06 -17.34 -11.21
C ARG A 12 -19.53 -17.78 -9.81
N GLY A 13 -18.68 -17.77 -8.79
CA GLY A 13 -19.06 -18.19 -7.43
C GLY A 13 -19.68 -17.07 -6.58
N ARG A 14 -20.90 -16.59 -6.89
CA ARG A 14 -21.60 -15.61 -6.03
C ARG A 14 -21.69 -16.08 -4.57
N ALA A 15 -21.99 -17.37 -4.37
CA ALA A 15 -22.00 -18.00 -3.05
C ALA A 15 -20.62 -17.95 -2.38
N LEU A 16 -19.55 -18.37 -3.07
CA LEU A 16 -18.18 -18.33 -2.56
C LEU A 16 -17.74 -16.90 -2.19
N ARG A 17 -18.11 -15.90 -2.99
CA ARG A 17 -17.85 -14.50 -2.67
C ARG A 17 -18.55 -14.10 -1.37
N ASN A 18 -19.82 -14.42 -1.22
CA ASN A 18 -20.60 -14.06 -0.03
C ASN A 18 -20.05 -14.76 1.23
N ILE A 19 -19.68 -16.04 1.12
CA ILE A 19 -19.01 -16.77 2.20
C ILE A 19 -17.68 -16.10 2.55
N GLY A 20 -16.86 -15.76 1.54
CA GLY A 20 -15.59 -15.09 1.75
C GLY A 20 -15.71 -13.71 2.42
N VAL A 21 -16.76 -12.97 2.09
CA VAL A 21 -17.10 -11.68 2.74
C VAL A 21 -17.58 -11.92 4.17
N ALA A 22 -18.46 -12.90 4.41
CA ALA A 22 -18.95 -13.23 5.75
C ALA A 22 -17.80 -13.61 6.69
N VAL A 23 -16.86 -14.44 6.22
CA VAL A 23 -15.65 -14.79 6.97
C VAL A 23 -14.78 -13.56 7.24
N ALA A 24 -14.66 -12.64 6.28
CA ALA A 24 -13.92 -11.39 6.49
C ALA A 24 -14.58 -10.48 7.54
N ILE A 25 -15.92 -10.40 7.56
CA ILE A 25 -16.69 -9.66 8.57
C ILE A 25 -16.49 -10.27 9.95
N VAL A 26 -16.57 -11.60 10.07
CA VAL A 26 -16.33 -12.31 11.34
C VAL A 26 -14.90 -12.06 11.83
N GLY A 27 -13.91 -12.13 10.94
CA GLY A 27 -12.52 -11.83 11.29
C GLY A 27 -12.31 -10.38 11.75
N LEU A 28 -12.95 -9.42 11.07
CA LEU A 28 -12.92 -8.01 11.48
C LEU A 28 -13.59 -7.79 12.84
N ALA A 29 -14.74 -8.43 13.07
CA ALA A 29 -15.44 -8.36 14.35
C ALA A 29 -14.59 -8.96 15.48
N PHE A 30 -13.92 -10.09 15.25
CA PHE A 30 -13.03 -10.71 16.22
C PHE A 30 -11.86 -9.79 16.60
N GLN A 31 -11.22 -9.14 15.63
CA GLN A 31 -10.19 -8.13 15.91
C GLN A 31 -10.74 -6.94 16.70
N ALA A 32 -11.93 -6.44 16.33
CA ALA A 32 -12.58 -5.35 17.04
C ALA A 32 -12.84 -5.71 18.51
N THR A 33 -13.36 -6.91 18.78
CA THR A 33 -13.59 -7.40 20.14
C THR A 33 -12.28 -7.48 20.91
N GLY A 34 -11.21 -8.00 20.32
CA GLY A 34 -9.88 -8.05 20.95
C GLY A 34 -9.34 -6.66 21.33
N ILE A 35 -9.48 -5.69 20.41
CA ILE A 35 -9.12 -4.29 20.66
C ILE A 35 -9.95 -3.69 21.79
N VAL A 36 -11.29 -3.85 21.76
CA VAL A 36 -12.20 -3.31 22.77
C VAL A 36 -11.89 -3.88 24.15
N MET A 37 -11.73 -5.21 24.26
CA MET A 37 -11.37 -5.86 25.52
C MET A 37 -10.04 -5.32 26.06
N ARG A 38 -9.04 -5.13 25.18
CA ARG A 38 -7.76 -4.58 25.59
C ARG A 38 -7.88 -3.13 26.07
N CYS A 39 -8.67 -2.30 25.41
CA CYS A 39 -8.94 -0.93 25.86
C CYS A 39 -9.63 -0.90 27.23
N MET A 40 -10.57 -1.81 27.48
CA MET A 40 -11.27 -1.92 28.77
C MET A 40 -10.32 -2.33 29.91
N ILE A 41 -9.41 -3.28 29.63
CA ILE A 41 -8.42 -3.74 30.62
C ILE A 41 -7.35 -2.66 30.88
N ALA A 42 -6.84 -2.01 29.83
CA ALA A 42 -5.75 -1.05 29.93
C ALA A 42 -6.20 0.37 30.33
N GLY A 43 -7.49 0.69 30.20
CA GLY A 43 -8.07 2.01 30.47
C GLY A 43 -7.65 3.09 29.46
N ARG A 44 -7.21 2.70 28.26
CA ARG A 44 -6.60 3.61 27.26
C ARG A 44 -6.69 3.06 25.83
N PRO A 45 -6.49 3.91 24.79
CA PRO A 45 -6.44 3.47 23.40
C PRO A 45 -5.30 2.47 23.10
N PRO A 46 -5.47 1.58 22.08
CA PRO A 46 -4.58 0.46 21.80
C PRO A 46 -3.43 0.89 20.87
N VAL A 47 -2.65 1.88 21.26
CA VAL A 47 -1.56 2.42 20.40
C VAL A 47 -0.32 2.83 21.20
N THR A 48 -0.13 2.23 22.37
CA THR A 48 0.94 2.65 23.29
C THR A 48 2.27 1.94 23.05
N ASN A 49 2.25 0.80 22.35
CA ASN A 49 3.44 0.07 21.93
C ASN A 49 3.30 -0.46 20.49
N MET A 50 4.37 -1.08 19.98
CA MET A 50 4.40 -1.56 18.59
C MET A 50 3.36 -2.67 18.34
N TYR A 51 3.22 -3.63 19.26
CA TYR A 51 2.22 -4.70 19.19
C TYR A 51 0.80 -4.13 19.01
N GLU A 52 0.42 -3.19 19.88
CA GLU A 52 -0.89 -2.55 19.88
C GLU A 52 -1.12 -1.76 18.59
N SER A 53 -0.13 -0.98 18.18
CA SER A 53 -0.22 -0.17 16.96
C SER A 53 -0.38 -1.03 15.70
N ILE A 54 0.30 -2.19 15.59
CA ILE A 54 0.16 -3.06 14.41
C ILE A 54 -1.21 -3.73 14.40
N ILE A 55 -1.73 -4.16 15.56
CA ILE A 55 -3.09 -4.70 15.65
C ILE A 55 -4.10 -3.63 15.20
N TRP A 56 -3.98 -2.40 15.71
CA TRP A 56 -4.82 -1.28 15.30
C TRP A 56 -4.75 -0.99 13.81
N VAL A 57 -3.54 -0.89 13.23
CA VAL A 57 -3.34 -0.65 11.80
C VAL A 57 -3.90 -1.80 10.97
N SER A 58 -3.69 -3.06 11.37
CA SER A 58 -4.22 -4.23 10.67
C SER A 58 -5.74 -4.24 10.64
N PHE A 59 -6.38 -3.88 11.76
CA PHE A 59 -7.81 -3.70 11.86
C PHE A 59 -8.29 -2.58 10.93
N ALA A 60 -7.64 -1.42 10.98
CA ALA A 60 -8.00 -0.26 10.17
C ALA A 60 -7.85 -0.51 8.66
N VAL A 61 -6.84 -1.27 8.21
CA VAL A 61 -6.68 -1.68 6.81
C VAL A 61 -7.88 -2.49 6.34
N LEU A 62 -8.27 -3.52 7.11
CA LEU A 62 -9.42 -4.36 6.78
C LEU A 62 -10.73 -3.57 6.88
N PHE A 63 -10.85 -2.69 7.88
CA PHE A 63 -12.00 -1.83 8.08
C PHE A 63 -12.21 -0.87 6.89
N PHE A 64 -11.16 -0.17 6.44
CA PHE A 64 -11.23 0.64 5.23
C PHE A 64 -11.57 -0.21 4.01
N GLY A 65 -10.91 -1.35 3.82
CA GLY A 65 -11.25 -2.30 2.75
C GLY A 65 -12.73 -2.71 2.75
N MET A 66 -13.31 -2.92 3.94
CA MET A 66 -14.73 -3.24 4.13
C MET A 66 -15.65 -2.05 3.84
N ILE A 67 -15.30 -0.82 4.25
CA ILE A 67 -16.07 0.39 3.91
C ILE A 67 -16.15 0.56 2.39
N PHE A 68 -15.03 0.47 1.70
CA PHE A 68 -15.01 0.60 0.25
C PHE A 68 -15.75 -0.56 -0.43
N PHE A 69 -15.62 -1.80 0.09
CA PHE A 69 -16.41 -2.94 -0.38
C PHE A 69 -17.91 -2.70 -0.19
N ALA A 70 -18.35 -2.16 0.95
CA ALA A 70 -19.76 -1.89 1.21
C ALA A 70 -20.32 -0.82 0.26
N ARG A 71 -19.52 0.22 -0.03
CA ARG A 71 -19.90 1.34 -0.89
C ARG A 71 -19.93 1.00 -2.38
N TYR A 72 -18.98 0.20 -2.85
CA TYR A 72 -18.75 -0.05 -4.29
C TYR A 72 -18.97 -1.51 -4.71
N ARG A 73 -19.18 -2.42 -3.77
CA ARG A 73 -19.51 -3.85 -3.97
C ARG A 73 -18.49 -4.63 -4.82
N ALA A 74 -17.25 -4.14 -4.93
CA ALA A 74 -16.19 -4.80 -5.68
C ALA A 74 -15.29 -5.63 -4.74
N PRO A 75 -15.13 -6.95 -4.94
CA PRO A 75 -14.35 -7.79 -4.03
C PRO A 75 -12.85 -7.44 -3.99
N VAL A 76 -12.36 -6.64 -4.95
CA VAL A 76 -10.96 -6.26 -5.02
C VAL A 76 -10.49 -5.44 -3.81
N TYR A 77 -11.37 -4.66 -3.17
CA TYR A 77 -11.03 -3.94 -1.93
C TYR A 77 -10.61 -4.90 -0.81
N LEU A 78 -11.31 -6.02 -0.68
CA LEU A 78 -10.97 -7.04 0.32
C LEU A 78 -9.75 -7.86 -0.11
N LEU A 79 -9.57 -8.08 -1.41
CA LEU A 79 -8.37 -8.75 -1.93
C LEU A 79 -7.10 -7.90 -1.76
N ALA A 80 -7.22 -6.57 -1.75
CA ALA A 80 -6.13 -5.65 -1.41
C ALA A 80 -5.86 -5.61 0.10
N ALA A 81 -6.91 -5.53 0.92
CA ALA A 81 -6.78 -5.36 2.37
C ALA A 81 -6.35 -6.65 3.12
N LEU A 82 -6.90 -7.81 2.75
CA LEU A 82 -6.72 -9.05 3.50
C LEU A 82 -5.28 -9.57 3.53
N PRO A 83 -4.49 -9.55 2.43
CA PRO A 83 -3.08 -9.94 2.48
C PRO A 83 -2.26 -9.05 3.40
N VAL A 84 -2.47 -7.73 3.32
CA VAL A 84 -1.79 -6.74 4.18
C VAL A 84 -2.13 -6.99 5.65
N THR A 85 -3.42 -7.20 5.95
CA THR A 85 -3.91 -7.52 7.30
C THR A 85 -3.29 -8.81 7.82
N LEU A 86 -3.25 -9.87 6.98
CA LEU A 86 -2.67 -11.16 7.34
C LEU A 86 -1.17 -11.04 7.64
N ILE A 87 -0.41 -10.36 6.78
CA ILE A 87 1.04 -10.16 6.97
C ILE A 87 1.30 -9.40 8.26
N ALA A 88 0.54 -8.33 8.55
CA ALA A 88 0.67 -7.56 9.77
C ALA A 88 0.43 -8.41 11.04
N LEU A 89 -0.63 -9.23 11.04
CA LEU A 89 -0.91 -10.14 12.17
C LEU A 89 0.15 -11.23 12.33
N LEU A 90 0.61 -11.81 11.21
CA LEU A 90 1.68 -12.81 11.24
C LEU A 90 2.99 -12.21 11.76
N LEU A 91 3.33 -10.99 11.37
CA LEU A 91 4.51 -10.29 11.86
C LEU A 91 4.50 -10.20 13.38
N VAL A 92 3.39 -9.73 13.97
CA VAL A 92 3.25 -9.61 15.43
C VAL A 92 3.34 -10.98 16.11
N HIS A 93 2.70 -12.00 15.54
CA HIS A 93 2.71 -13.34 16.11
C HIS A 93 4.11 -13.99 16.10
N GLN A 94 4.90 -13.75 15.06
CA GLN A 94 6.27 -14.30 14.93
C GLN A 94 7.30 -13.54 15.80
N MET A 95 6.92 -12.40 16.37
CA MET A 95 7.85 -11.47 17.02
C MET A 95 7.48 -11.12 18.48
N PRO A 96 7.16 -12.10 19.35
CA PRO A 96 6.67 -11.82 20.70
C PRO A 96 7.71 -11.14 21.61
N ILE A 97 9.01 -11.34 21.34
CA ILE A 97 10.10 -10.70 22.11
C ILE A 97 10.26 -9.23 21.71
N ALA A 98 10.19 -8.93 20.42
CA ALA A 98 10.35 -7.57 19.89
C ALA A 98 9.07 -6.73 20.05
N MET A 99 7.91 -7.40 20.12
CA MET A 99 6.57 -6.79 20.19
C MET A 99 5.76 -7.50 21.29
N PRO A 100 6.10 -7.29 22.56
CA PRO A 100 5.43 -7.97 23.66
C PRO A 100 3.95 -7.57 23.72
N SER A 101 3.10 -8.57 23.99
CA SER A 101 1.65 -8.37 24.13
C SER A 101 1.25 -7.87 25.52
N SER A 102 2.20 -7.71 26.45
CA SER A 102 1.99 -7.22 27.81
C SER A 102 1.37 -5.82 27.83
N ILE A 103 0.70 -5.50 28.94
CA ILE A 103 0.18 -4.16 29.24
C ILE A 103 1.07 -3.59 30.34
N ASP A 104 2.05 -2.80 29.93
CA ASP A 104 3.02 -2.23 30.84
C ASP A 104 2.61 -0.83 31.32
N PRO A 105 3.13 -0.35 32.47
CA PRO A 105 2.93 1.01 32.93
C PRO A 105 3.44 2.03 31.92
N LEU A 106 2.62 3.05 31.65
CA LEU A 106 2.98 4.09 30.70
C LEU A 106 3.98 5.09 31.29
N VAL A 107 4.89 5.53 30.42
CA VAL A 107 5.74 6.69 30.66
C VAL A 107 4.90 7.98 30.72
N PRO A 108 5.35 9.04 31.41
CA PRO A 108 4.53 10.22 31.69
C PRO A 108 3.87 10.84 30.46
N VAL A 109 4.60 10.98 29.35
CA VAL A 109 4.09 11.59 28.11
C VAL A 109 2.91 10.81 27.51
N LEU A 110 2.87 9.48 27.70
CA LEU A 110 1.83 8.61 27.14
C LEU A 110 0.61 8.47 28.07
N ARG A 111 0.65 9.01 29.29
CA ARG A 111 -0.48 8.89 30.24
C ARG A 111 -1.68 9.76 29.88
N ASP A 112 -1.52 10.67 28.91
CA ASP A 112 -2.62 11.50 28.43
C ASP A 112 -3.42 10.78 27.33
N ASN A 113 -4.59 10.29 27.70
CA ASN A 113 -5.52 9.61 26.80
C ASN A 113 -6.02 10.53 25.66
N PHE A 114 -6.02 11.85 25.85
CA PHE A 114 -6.45 12.79 24.81
C PHE A 114 -5.52 12.67 23.60
N TRP A 115 -4.21 12.84 23.79
CA TRP A 115 -3.24 12.81 22.71
C TRP A 115 -3.08 11.43 22.08
N LEU A 116 -3.12 10.37 22.88
CA LEU A 116 -3.18 9.00 22.35
C LEU A 116 -4.37 8.80 21.40
N THR A 117 -5.52 9.38 21.73
CA THR A 117 -6.73 9.24 20.92
C THR A 117 -6.66 10.12 19.68
N ILE A 118 -6.40 11.42 19.81
CA ILE A 118 -6.57 12.33 18.69
C ILE A 118 -5.37 12.34 17.74
N HIS A 119 -4.14 12.24 18.26
CA HIS A 119 -2.94 12.29 17.43
C HIS A 119 -2.54 10.89 16.97
N VAL A 120 -2.31 9.97 17.92
CA VAL A 120 -1.71 8.66 17.60
C VAL A 120 -2.67 7.79 16.78
N LEU A 121 -3.98 7.78 17.08
CA LEU A 121 -4.94 7.07 16.21
C LEU A 121 -5.05 7.72 14.83
N THR A 122 -5.07 9.05 14.74
CA THR A 122 -5.15 9.74 13.43
C THR A 122 -3.95 9.44 12.55
N ILE A 123 -2.73 9.55 13.08
CA ILE A 123 -1.52 9.30 12.29
C ILE A 123 -1.40 7.82 11.91
N THR A 124 -1.74 6.89 12.79
CA THR A 124 -1.71 5.45 12.47
C THR A 124 -2.84 5.02 11.53
N LEU A 125 -4.01 5.68 11.56
CA LEU A 125 -5.04 5.52 10.54
C LEU A 125 -4.56 5.92 9.15
N SER A 126 -3.69 6.94 9.05
CA SER A 126 -3.05 7.28 7.78
C SER A 126 -2.20 6.12 7.24
N TYR A 127 -1.44 5.43 8.12
CA TYR A 127 -0.61 4.29 7.74
C TYR A 127 -1.47 3.14 7.23
N ALA A 128 -2.64 2.91 7.82
CA ALA A 128 -3.61 1.92 7.34
C ALA A 128 -4.16 2.27 5.94
N ALA A 129 -4.47 3.55 5.67
CA ALA A 129 -4.88 3.99 4.35
C ALA A 129 -3.75 3.77 3.32
N PHE A 130 -2.51 4.13 3.64
CA PHE A 130 -1.37 3.92 2.75
C PHE A 130 -1.04 2.43 2.54
N ALA A 131 -1.18 1.59 3.57
CA ALA A 131 -1.00 0.14 3.44
C ALA A 131 -2.07 -0.48 2.55
N LEU A 132 -3.32 0.01 2.62
CA LEU A 132 -4.38 -0.37 1.68
C LEU A 132 -4.05 0.09 0.25
N ALA A 133 -3.54 1.33 0.07
CA ALA A 133 -3.08 1.83 -1.22
C ALA A 133 -1.94 0.99 -1.80
N MET A 134 -1.00 0.55 -0.97
CA MET A 134 0.06 -0.38 -1.35
C MET A 134 -0.53 -1.71 -1.86
N GLY A 135 -1.53 -2.27 -1.16
CA GLY A 135 -2.24 -3.48 -1.61
C GLY A 135 -2.91 -3.31 -2.98
N PHE A 136 -3.52 -2.15 -3.25
CA PHE A 136 -4.00 -1.80 -4.60
C PHE A 136 -2.87 -1.71 -5.62
N GLY A 137 -1.78 -1.06 -5.22
CA GLY A 137 -0.57 -0.93 -6.02
C GLY A 137 -0.04 -2.29 -6.46
N HIS A 138 0.08 -3.26 -5.55
CA HIS A 138 0.53 -4.62 -5.86
C HIS A 138 -0.34 -5.33 -6.89
N ILE A 139 -1.67 -5.23 -6.73
CA ILE A 139 -2.63 -5.82 -7.68
C ILE A 139 -2.46 -5.16 -9.06
N LEU A 140 -2.34 -3.84 -9.13
CA LEU A 140 -2.17 -3.11 -10.38
C LEU A 140 -0.82 -3.38 -11.04
N LEU A 141 0.28 -3.40 -10.29
CA LEU A 141 1.61 -3.75 -10.80
C LEU A 141 1.62 -5.15 -11.42
N TRP A 142 1.00 -6.12 -10.75
CA TRP A 142 0.85 -7.46 -11.29
C TRP A 142 0.05 -7.50 -12.59
N ARG A 143 -1.04 -6.72 -12.67
CA ARG A 143 -1.85 -6.60 -13.89
C ARG A 143 -1.08 -5.93 -15.02
N TYR A 144 -0.31 -4.88 -14.74
CA TYR A 144 0.58 -4.25 -15.70
C TYR A 144 1.67 -5.20 -16.21
N ALA A 145 2.24 -6.03 -15.32
CA ALA A 145 3.24 -7.02 -15.70
C ALA A 145 2.69 -8.10 -16.65
N ARG A 146 1.38 -8.41 -16.56
CA ARG A 146 0.70 -9.39 -17.42
C ARG A 146 0.15 -8.80 -18.71
N ASN A 147 -0.64 -7.72 -18.61
CA ASN A 147 -1.27 -7.07 -19.75
C ASN A 147 -1.37 -5.55 -19.49
N PRO A 148 -0.39 -4.76 -19.97
CA PRO A 148 -0.38 -3.32 -19.77
C PRO A 148 -1.61 -2.58 -20.32
N ALA A 149 -2.15 -3.02 -21.46
CA ALA A 149 -3.30 -2.37 -22.08
C ALA A 149 -4.56 -2.53 -21.22
N ALA A 150 -4.84 -3.76 -20.75
CA ALA A 150 -5.97 -4.04 -19.89
C ALA A 150 -5.83 -3.40 -18.50
N ALA A 151 -4.60 -3.26 -17.98
CA ALA A 151 -4.35 -2.59 -16.70
C ALA A 151 -4.50 -1.07 -16.80
N SER A 152 -4.08 -0.47 -17.91
CA SER A 152 -4.27 0.97 -18.17
C SER A 152 -5.74 1.33 -18.34
N ALA A 153 -6.53 0.43 -18.93
CA ALA A 153 -7.96 0.61 -19.14
C ALA A 153 -8.82 0.47 -17.87
N ASP A 154 -8.26 -0.01 -16.75
CA ASP A 154 -9.00 -0.14 -15.48
C ASP A 154 -9.07 1.19 -14.73
N ALA A 155 -9.81 2.14 -15.30
CA ALA A 155 -10.04 3.45 -14.71
C ALA A 155 -10.59 3.41 -13.27
N PRO A 156 -11.53 2.49 -12.92
CA PRO A 156 -12.00 2.39 -11.53
C PRO A 156 -10.86 2.10 -10.55
N MET A 157 -9.98 1.14 -10.83
CA MET A 157 -8.91 0.79 -9.89
C MET A 157 -7.92 1.94 -9.65
N HIS A 158 -7.56 2.68 -10.71
CA HIS A 158 -6.71 3.87 -10.59
C HIS A 158 -7.39 4.99 -9.82
N PHE A 159 -8.69 5.20 -10.04
CA PHE A 159 -9.49 6.15 -9.27
C PHE A 159 -9.51 5.79 -7.78
N TRP A 160 -9.73 4.52 -7.43
CA TRP A 160 -9.74 4.08 -6.03
C TRP A 160 -8.39 4.21 -5.36
N LEU A 161 -7.32 3.82 -6.04
CA LEU A 161 -5.95 4.02 -5.54
C LEU A 161 -5.71 5.50 -5.21
N TYR A 162 -6.04 6.39 -6.15
CA TYR A 162 -5.86 7.84 -5.95
C TYR A 162 -6.68 8.38 -4.77
N ARG A 163 -7.94 7.93 -4.62
CA ARG A 163 -8.81 8.33 -3.49
C ARG A 163 -8.29 7.86 -2.13
N VAL A 164 -7.76 6.63 -2.05
CA VAL A 164 -7.18 6.09 -0.82
C VAL A 164 -5.90 6.84 -0.45
N LEU A 165 -5.07 7.20 -1.43
CA LEU A 165 -3.89 8.05 -1.20
C LEU A 165 -4.26 9.44 -0.67
N GLN A 166 -5.31 10.07 -1.21
CA GLN A 166 -5.81 11.35 -0.71
C GLN A 166 -6.28 11.27 0.75
N LEU A 167 -7.01 10.19 1.10
CA LEU A 167 -7.41 9.94 2.48
C LEU A 167 -6.20 9.78 3.40
N GLY A 168 -5.20 9.00 2.97
CA GLY A 168 -3.95 8.82 3.71
C GLY A 168 -3.22 10.14 3.94
N VAL A 169 -3.08 10.97 2.89
CA VAL A 169 -2.40 12.28 3.00
C VAL A 169 -3.14 13.23 3.94
N LEU A 170 -4.47 13.27 3.87
CA LEU A 170 -5.29 14.08 4.78
C LEU A 170 -5.03 13.70 6.24
N LEU A 171 -5.09 12.40 6.55
CA LEU A 171 -4.87 11.89 7.90
C LEU A 171 -3.41 12.07 8.36
N LEU A 172 -2.43 11.89 7.47
CA LEU A 172 -1.02 12.07 7.79
C LEU A 172 -0.70 13.54 8.07
N ALA A 173 -1.22 14.46 7.25
CA ALA A 173 -1.05 15.89 7.46
C ALA A 173 -1.68 16.33 8.80
N ALA A 174 -2.94 15.95 9.05
CA ALA A 174 -3.62 16.23 10.30
C ALA A 174 -2.87 15.62 11.50
N GLY A 175 -2.47 14.35 11.39
CA GLY A 175 -1.69 13.66 12.41
C GLY A 175 -0.35 14.34 12.70
N THR A 176 0.38 14.78 11.67
CA THR A 176 1.66 15.49 11.82
C THR A 176 1.49 16.82 12.55
N ILE A 177 0.47 17.60 12.19
CA ILE A 177 0.15 18.87 12.87
C ILE A 177 -0.23 18.61 14.34
N LEU A 178 -1.13 17.66 14.59
CA LEU A 178 -1.52 17.27 15.95
C LEU A 178 -0.33 16.79 16.78
N GLY A 179 0.65 16.13 16.14
CA GLY A 179 1.89 15.69 16.78
C GLY A 179 2.74 16.87 17.23
N GLY A 180 2.86 17.90 16.39
CA GLY A 180 3.56 19.14 16.78
C GLY A 180 2.87 19.87 17.93
N VAL A 181 1.52 19.91 17.95
CA VAL A 181 0.79 20.50 19.09
C VAL A 181 1.03 19.69 20.37
N TRP A 182 1.01 18.35 20.29
CA TRP A 182 1.32 17.48 21.42
C TRP A 182 2.76 17.65 21.93
N ALA A 183 3.72 17.80 21.02
CA ALA A 183 5.11 18.09 21.34
C ALA A 183 5.24 19.42 22.08
N ASN A 184 4.49 20.46 21.66
CA ASN A 184 4.48 21.75 22.34
C ASN A 184 3.92 21.64 23.75
N TYR A 185 2.84 20.88 23.92
CA TYR A 185 2.24 20.62 25.23
C TYR A 185 3.18 19.84 26.16
N SER A 186 3.93 18.87 25.63
CA SER A 186 4.74 17.94 26.44
C SER A 186 6.16 18.45 26.72
N TRP A 187 6.75 19.17 25.77
CA TRP A 187 8.17 19.54 25.77
C TRP A 187 8.40 21.05 25.55
N GLY A 188 7.33 21.86 25.45
CA GLY A 188 7.43 23.31 25.28
C GLY A 188 7.87 23.77 23.89
N ARG A 189 7.89 22.88 22.88
CA ARG A 189 8.21 23.22 21.48
C ARG A 189 7.37 22.45 20.48
N PHE A 190 6.93 23.13 19.42
CA PHE A 190 6.12 22.54 18.36
C PHE A 190 6.88 21.54 17.47
N TRP A 191 8.17 21.76 17.26
CA TRP A 191 9.01 20.92 16.40
C TRP A 191 10.46 20.98 16.88
N GLY A 192 11.20 19.88 16.74
CA GLY A 192 12.60 19.76 17.14
C GLY A 192 13.44 18.83 16.27
N TRP A 193 12.96 18.47 15.08
CA TRP A 193 13.70 17.65 14.10
C TRP A 193 14.17 16.30 14.64
N ASP A 194 13.42 15.73 15.59
CA ASP A 194 13.71 14.36 16.01
C ASP A 194 13.42 13.39 14.85
N PRO A 195 13.98 12.16 14.88
CA PRO A 195 13.75 11.21 13.80
C PRO A 195 12.28 10.94 13.48
N LYS A 196 11.36 10.94 14.47
CA LYS A 196 9.93 10.73 14.19
C LYS A 196 9.29 11.93 13.49
N GLU A 197 9.50 13.13 14.01
CA GLU A 197 9.05 14.37 13.37
C GLU A 197 9.59 14.46 11.92
N THR A 198 10.89 14.22 11.74
CA THR A 198 11.56 14.30 10.43
C THR A 198 11.00 13.29 9.43
N TRP A 199 10.86 12.01 9.81
CA TRP A 199 10.32 11.00 8.91
C TRP A 199 8.82 11.14 8.65
N ALA A 200 8.04 11.69 9.60
CA ALA A 200 6.65 12.05 9.35
C ALA A 200 6.55 13.13 8.25
N LEU A 201 7.41 14.15 8.30
CA LEU A 201 7.49 15.18 7.25
C LEU A 201 7.94 14.59 5.90
N ILE A 202 8.98 13.74 5.88
CA ILE A 202 9.46 13.08 4.65
C ILE A 202 8.33 12.24 4.03
N ALA A 203 7.64 11.43 4.83
CA ALA A 203 6.51 10.63 4.35
C ALA A 203 5.40 11.50 3.75
N LEU A 204 5.06 12.61 4.43
CA LEU A 204 4.06 13.55 3.94
C LEU A 204 4.48 14.17 2.60
N LEU A 205 5.73 14.62 2.47
CA LEU A 205 6.25 15.22 1.23
C LEU A 205 6.29 14.21 0.09
N CYS A 206 6.70 12.95 0.33
CA CYS A 206 6.69 11.89 -0.68
C CYS A 206 5.28 11.67 -1.26
N TYR A 207 4.26 11.62 -0.41
CA TYR A 207 2.88 11.42 -0.87
C TYR A 207 2.24 12.68 -1.47
N ILE A 208 2.55 13.88 -0.96
CA ILE A 208 2.12 15.14 -1.59
C ILE A 208 2.73 15.24 -3.00
N LEU A 209 4.02 14.96 -3.16
CA LEU A 209 4.67 14.97 -4.47
C LEU A 209 4.03 13.97 -5.43
N THR A 210 3.68 12.79 -4.94
CA THR A 210 2.99 11.76 -5.72
C THR A 210 1.61 12.22 -6.19
N LEU A 211 0.80 12.79 -5.31
CA LEU A 211 -0.53 13.32 -5.66
C LEU A 211 -0.44 14.55 -6.57
N HIS A 212 0.44 15.50 -6.24
CA HIS A 212 0.66 16.70 -7.02
C HIS A 212 1.15 16.36 -8.42
N GLY A 213 2.12 15.47 -8.54
CA GLY A 213 2.62 15.05 -9.84
C GLY A 213 1.56 14.35 -10.68
N ARG A 214 0.60 13.64 -10.07
CA ARG A 214 -0.54 13.09 -10.80
C ARG A 214 -1.49 14.19 -11.30
N LEU A 215 -1.77 15.19 -10.47
CA LEU A 215 -2.60 16.34 -10.82
C LEU A 215 -1.95 17.21 -11.92
N ALA A 216 -0.64 17.43 -11.84
CA ALA A 216 0.16 18.21 -12.77
C ALA A 216 0.50 17.47 -14.07
N GLY A 217 0.10 16.20 -14.21
CA GLY A 217 0.35 15.38 -15.40
C GLY A 217 1.78 14.83 -15.54
N TRP A 218 2.62 14.94 -14.51
CA TRP A 218 3.99 14.38 -14.53
C TRP A 218 3.98 12.85 -14.48
N TRP A 219 2.98 12.27 -13.80
CA TRP A 219 2.87 10.82 -13.62
C TRP A 219 1.75 10.23 -14.47
N THR A 220 2.09 9.19 -15.22
CA THR A 220 1.11 8.29 -15.84
C THR A 220 0.42 7.44 -14.76
N GLU A 221 -0.68 6.76 -15.11
CA GLU A 221 -1.35 5.80 -14.21
C GLU A 221 -0.37 4.74 -13.67
N PHE A 222 0.49 4.21 -14.54
CA PHE A 222 1.52 3.26 -14.12
C PHE A 222 2.52 3.90 -13.16
N GLY A 223 2.93 5.15 -13.42
CA GLY A 223 3.81 5.90 -12.53
C GLY A 223 3.21 6.10 -11.13
N LEU A 224 1.93 6.47 -11.05
CA LEU A 224 1.22 6.62 -9.78
C LEU A 224 1.18 5.31 -8.99
N VAL A 225 0.93 4.18 -9.68
CA VAL A 225 0.93 2.84 -9.08
C VAL A 225 2.30 2.45 -8.52
N VAL A 226 3.38 2.75 -9.24
CA VAL A 226 4.75 2.53 -8.73
C VAL A 226 4.99 3.41 -7.51
N ALA A 227 4.67 4.71 -7.61
CA ALA A 227 4.88 5.67 -6.54
C ALA A 227 4.11 5.31 -5.27
N SER A 228 2.88 4.78 -5.38
CA SER A 228 2.08 4.39 -4.21
C SER A 228 2.71 3.29 -3.38
N VAL A 229 3.37 2.33 -4.04
CA VAL A 229 4.09 1.22 -3.38
C VAL A 229 5.41 1.72 -2.80
N VAL A 230 6.20 2.45 -3.59
CA VAL A 230 7.52 2.95 -3.15
C VAL A 230 7.40 3.96 -2.00
N CYS A 231 6.40 4.87 -2.04
CA CYS A 231 6.19 5.84 -0.96
C CYS A 231 5.81 5.18 0.37
N PHE A 232 5.27 3.95 0.35
CA PHE A 232 4.95 3.22 1.57
C PHE A 232 6.22 2.91 2.39
N LEU A 233 7.38 2.82 1.75
CA LEU A 233 8.66 2.66 2.44
C LEU A 233 9.00 3.84 3.35
N ALA A 234 8.56 5.06 3.03
CA ALA A 234 8.73 6.22 3.90
C ALA A 234 7.87 6.10 5.17
N VAL A 235 6.64 5.57 5.05
CA VAL A 235 5.78 5.26 6.20
C VAL A 235 6.38 4.14 7.04
N LEU A 236 6.92 3.10 6.40
CA LEU A 236 7.58 1.99 7.09
C LEU A 236 8.82 2.47 7.86
N MET A 237 9.60 3.40 7.30
CA MET A 237 10.70 4.03 8.01
C MET A 237 10.22 4.90 9.18
N ALA A 238 9.19 5.74 8.99
CA ALA A 238 8.63 6.58 10.05
C ALA A 238 8.06 5.77 11.22
N TRP A 239 7.41 4.63 10.92
CA TRP A 239 6.72 3.81 11.91
C TRP A 239 7.61 2.72 12.50
N TYR A 240 8.25 1.88 11.69
CA TYR A 240 9.13 0.80 12.16
C TYR A 240 10.60 1.25 12.24
N GLY A 241 11.11 1.87 11.18
CA GLY A 241 12.54 2.20 11.06
C GLY A 241 13.06 3.11 12.17
N VAL A 242 12.34 4.17 12.53
CA VAL A 242 12.75 5.04 13.64
C VAL A 242 12.79 4.27 14.97
N ASN A 243 11.86 3.33 15.17
CA ASN A 243 11.74 2.59 16.42
C ASN A 243 12.77 1.45 16.56
N PHE A 244 13.16 0.79 15.46
CA PHE A 244 13.98 -0.43 15.50
C PHE A 244 15.35 -0.29 14.80
N VAL A 245 15.50 0.62 13.84
CA VAL A 245 16.74 0.80 13.05
C VAL A 245 17.55 1.98 13.56
N LEU A 246 16.91 3.12 13.86
CA LEU A 246 17.61 4.32 14.30
C LEU A 246 17.82 4.38 15.82
N GLY A 247 16.87 3.83 16.60
CA GLY A 247 16.98 3.68 18.06
C GLY A 247 17.24 4.99 18.83
N LYS A 248 16.90 6.14 18.25
CA LYS A 248 17.19 7.49 18.81
C LYS A 248 15.97 8.40 18.73
N GLY A 249 15.81 9.28 19.72
CA GLY A 249 14.78 10.33 19.76
C GLY A 249 13.96 10.32 21.06
N LEU A 250 13.17 11.39 21.27
CA LEU A 250 12.28 11.54 22.43
C LEU A 250 11.13 10.52 22.48
N HIS A 251 11.03 9.69 21.45
CA HIS A 251 10.01 8.67 21.27
C HIS A 251 10.49 7.25 21.61
N SER A 252 11.47 7.13 22.52
CA SER A 252 12.15 5.88 22.86
C SER A 252 11.29 4.82 23.54
N TYR A 253 10.02 5.11 23.75
CA TYR A 253 9.07 4.26 24.49
C TYR A 253 8.47 3.12 23.66
N GLY A 254 8.74 3.10 22.34
CA GLY A 254 8.30 2.05 21.42
C GLY A 254 9.45 1.27 20.76
N PHE A 255 10.66 1.40 21.29
CA PHE A 255 11.83 0.69 20.77
C PHE A 255 11.77 -0.79 21.15
N GLY A 256 12.11 -1.65 20.19
CA GLY A 256 12.28 -3.07 20.43
C GLY A 256 13.53 -3.58 19.71
N ILE A 257 13.97 -4.78 20.06
CA ILE A 257 15.13 -5.43 19.46
C ILE A 257 14.62 -6.58 18.58
N GLY A 258 15.03 -6.59 17.32
CA GLY A 258 14.70 -7.65 16.36
C GLY A 258 13.59 -7.27 15.36
N GLY A 259 13.51 -8.04 14.28
CA GLY A 259 12.53 -7.85 13.19
C GLY A 259 13.06 -7.16 11.97
N GLU A 260 14.24 -6.58 12.08
CA GLU A 260 14.95 -5.91 10.99
C GLU A 260 15.10 -6.83 9.78
N THR A 261 15.33 -8.12 10.00
CA THR A 261 15.45 -9.13 8.94
C THR A 261 14.13 -9.34 8.21
N TYR A 262 13.01 -9.47 8.92
CA TYR A 262 11.68 -9.62 8.31
C TYR A 262 11.29 -8.38 7.52
N VAL A 263 11.48 -7.20 8.12
CA VAL A 263 11.16 -5.92 7.48
C VAL A 263 12.07 -5.67 6.29
N ALA A 264 13.38 -5.88 6.41
CA ALA A 264 14.32 -5.76 5.29
C ALA A 264 14.01 -6.77 4.18
N THR A 265 13.69 -8.02 4.51
CA THR A 265 13.27 -9.03 3.52
C THR A 265 12.01 -8.58 2.78
N PHE A 266 11.02 -8.05 3.49
CA PHE A 266 9.83 -7.48 2.88
C PHE A 266 10.17 -6.32 1.95
N VAL A 267 10.97 -5.35 2.39
CA VAL A 267 11.38 -4.19 1.58
C VAL A 267 12.13 -4.61 0.33
N ILE A 268 13.08 -5.54 0.45
CA ILE A 268 13.86 -6.06 -0.68
C ILE A 268 12.93 -6.79 -1.65
N ALA A 269 12.07 -7.69 -1.16
CA ALA A 269 11.12 -8.41 -2.00
C ALA A 269 10.14 -7.46 -2.72
N ASP A 270 9.67 -6.43 -2.03
CA ASP A 270 8.76 -5.44 -2.57
C ASP A 270 9.41 -4.61 -3.68
N LEU A 271 10.64 -4.12 -3.44
CA LEU A 271 11.43 -3.40 -4.44
C LEU A 271 11.76 -4.29 -5.66
N LEU A 272 12.13 -5.55 -5.44
CA LEU A 272 12.36 -6.51 -6.53
C LEU A 272 11.09 -6.73 -7.35
N PHE A 273 9.93 -6.82 -6.71
CA PHE A 273 8.64 -6.94 -7.39
C PHE A 273 8.32 -5.69 -8.22
N VAL A 274 8.56 -4.49 -7.68
CA VAL A 274 8.40 -3.22 -8.41
C VAL A 274 9.33 -3.17 -9.62
N VAL A 275 10.61 -3.51 -9.46
CA VAL A 275 11.60 -3.57 -10.55
C VAL A 275 11.15 -4.56 -11.63
N PHE A 276 10.70 -5.75 -11.23
CA PHE A 276 10.15 -6.75 -12.15
C PHE A 276 8.96 -6.21 -12.94
N ALA A 277 8.00 -5.54 -12.28
CA ALA A 277 6.83 -4.96 -12.94
C ALA A 277 7.21 -3.85 -13.94
N ILE A 278 8.16 -2.98 -13.57
CA ILE A 278 8.72 -1.94 -14.46
C ILE A 278 9.39 -2.57 -15.68
N TRP A 279 10.21 -3.60 -15.46
CA TRP A 279 10.89 -4.31 -16.54
C TRP A 279 9.88 -4.94 -17.51
N ARG A 280 8.87 -5.67 -17.02
CA ARG A 280 7.83 -6.29 -17.86
C ARG A 280 6.99 -5.26 -18.60
N TYR A 281 6.66 -4.13 -17.97
CA TYR A 281 5.93 -3.03 -18.61
C TYR A 281 6.73 -2.43 -19.77
N ARG A 282 8.02 -2.14 -19.56
CA ARG A 282 8.91 -1.58 -20.60
C ARG A 282 9.14 -2.56 -21.75
N ALA A 283 9.36 -3.84 -21.45
CA ALA A 283 9.53 -4.89 -22.46
C ALA A 283 8.29 -5.01 -23.37
N SER A 284 7.10 -4.92 -22.77
CA SER A 284 5.83 -5.03 -23.51
C SER A 284 5.59 -3.84 -24.44
N LYS A 285 5.97 -2.61 -24.02
CA LYS A 285 5.91 -1.43 -24.91
C LYS A 285 6.89 -1.52 -26.09
N ARG A 286 8.11 -2.01 -25.84
CA ARG A 286 9.12 -2.20 -26.90
C ARG A 286 8.66 -3.20 -27.95
N ALA A 287 8.01 -4.30 -27.54
CA ALA A 287 7.50 -5.31 -28.46
C ALA A 287 6.42 -4.79 -29.43
N VAL A 288 5.61 -3.80 -29.00
CA VAL A 288 4.58 -3.17 -29.84
C VAL A 288 5.18 -2.14 -30.81
N SER A 289 6.29 -1.49 -30.46
CA SER A 289 6.93 -0.45 -31.29
C SER A 289 7.81 -0.98 -32.44
N VAL A 290 8.16 -2.27 -32.46
CA VAL A 290 8.93 -2.85 -33.57
C VAL A 290 7.96 -3.24 -34.69
N PRO A 291 8.00 -2.61 -35.88
CA PRO A 291 7.18 -3.04 -37.00
C PRO A 291 7.54 -4.48 -37.37
N PRO A 292 6.60 -5.33 -37.80
CA PRO A 292 6.91 -6.67 -38.26
C PRO A 292 7.64 -6.61 -39.62
N LEU A 293 8.92 -6.24 -39.59
CA LEU A 293 9.82 -6.15 -40.77
C LEU A 293 9.83 -7.45 -41.58
N ARG A 294 9.53 -8.58 -40.94
CA ARG A 294 9.54 -9.92 -41.56
C ARG A 294 8.31 -10.24 -42.42
N ARG A 295 7.22 -9.46 -42.33
CA ARG A 295 5.99 -9.70 -43.13
C ARG A 295 5.95 -8.86 -44.41
N MET A 296 6.53 -7.65 -44.39
CA MET A 296 6.64 -6.80 -45.58
C MET A 296 7.66 -7.33 -46.59
N GLN A 297 8.83 -7.81 -46.17
CA GLN A 297 9.83 -8.34 -47.10
C GLN A 297 9.36 -9.60 -47.84
N LYS A 298 8.54 -10.46 -47.22
CA LYS A 298 7.99 -11.65 -47.90
C LYS A 298 6.88 -11.29 -48.90
N SER A 299 6.06 -10.28 -48.61
CA SER A 299 5.03 -9.78 -49.54
C SER A 299 5.65 -9.10 -50.75
N VAL A 300 6.65 -8.22 -50.56
CA VAL A 300 7.32 -7.55 -51.68
C VAL A 300 8.13 -8.54 -52.53
N ALA A 301 8.79 -9.52 -51.92
CA ALA A 301 9.52 -10.57 -52.66
C ALA A 301 8.61 -11.58 -53.38
N SER A 302 7.36 -11.76 -52.93
CA SER A 302 6.36 -12.58 -53.65
C SER A 302 5.67 -11.81 -54.77
N GLU A 303 5.47 -10.50 -54.60
CA GLU A 303 4.89 -9.61 -55.62
C GLU A 303 5.86 -9.42 -56.80
N ALA A 304 7.16 -9.24 -56.50
CA ALA A 304 8.21 -9.09 -57.51
C ALA A 304 8.43 -10.37 -58.34
N ARG A 305 8.11 -11.55 -57.80
CA ARG A 305 8.19 -12.84 -58.51
C ARG A 305 6.97 -13.16 -59.37
N ARG A 306 5.89 -12.38 -59.28
CA ARG A 306 4.60 -12.66 -59.94
C ARG A 306 4.27 -11.73 -61.11
N ARG A 307 5.14 -10.78 -61.47
CA ARG A 307 4.94 -9.95 -62.67
C ARG A 307 5.52 -10.67 -63.90
N PRO A 308 4.71 -11.15 -64.85
CA PRO A 308 5.23 -11.54 -66.16
C PRO A 308 5.63 -10.26 -66.91
N THR A 309 6.87 -10.21 -67.37
CA THR A 309 7.33 -9.25 -68.39
C THR A 309 6.58 -9.52 -69.69
N VAL A 310 5.51 -8.77 -69.93
CA VAL A 310 4.86 -8.71 -71.26
C VAL A 310 5.71 -7.76 -72.10
N TRP A 311 6.48 -8.32 -73.02
CA TRP A 311 7.11 -7.56 -74.09
C TRP A 311 6.03 -7.22 -75.12
N VAL A 312 5.72 -5.94 -75.26
CA VAL A 312 4.92 -5.44 -76.38
C VAL A 312 5.92 -5.10 -77.48
N GLU A 313 6.00 -5.96 -78.50
CA GLU A 313 6.61 -5.59 -79.78
C GLU A 313 5.76 -4.48 -80.40
N VAL A 314 6.35 -3.29 -80.53
CA VAL A 314 5.78 -2.20 -81.32
C VAL A 314 6.49 -2.24 -82.67
N SER A 315 5.79 -2.75 -83.68
CA SER A 315 6.15 -2.62 -85.09
C SER A 315 5.79 -1.23 -85.60
N GLY A 316 6.78 -0.56 -86.20
CA GLY A 316 6.66 0.76 -86.83
C GLY A 316 8.00 1.26 -87.31
#